data_AF-A0A1L8Z924-F1
#
_entry.id   AF-A0A1L8Z924-F1
#
_cell.length_a   1.000
_cell.length_b   1.000
_cell.length_c   1.000
_cell.angle_alpha   90.00
_cell.angle_beta   90.00
_cell.angle_gamma   90.00
#
_symmetry.space_group_name_H-M   'P 1'
#
loop_
_entity.id
_entity.type
_entity.pdbx_description
1 polymer ?
#
loop_
_entity_poly.entity_id
_entity_poly.type
_entity_poly.pdbx_seq_one_letter_code
_entity_poly.pdbx_strand_id
1 'polypeptide(L)'
;MENAPEPIETIKKGKCKVECQNKERFILIEKENGKAMYHTKIMMDIYKFGVYEKKHEFRLSLRALFNGERIVEETHLYPIKEGDKFIGIFYGYRKPIKKPLIKYQINGTRKAYALARAYYMEFRFKAGSVFCYFKGLYRLLDKK
;
A
#
# COMPACT_ATOMS: atom_id res chain seq x y z
N MET A 1 6.83 17.53 -53.25
CA MET A 1 6.62 16.35 -52.38
C MET A 1 7.43 16.58 -51.12
N GLU A 2 6.80 17.13 -50.10
CA GLU A 2 7.44 17.37 -48.80
C GLU A 2 6.54 16.68 -47.77
N ASN A 3 7.00 15.52 -47.28
CA ASN A 3 6.24 14.71 -46.35
C ASN A 3 6.24 15.41 -44.99
N ALA A 4 5.05 15.82 -44.54
CA ALA A 4 4.85 16.29 -43.17
C ALA A 4 5.21 15.18 -42.17
N PRO A 5 5.92 15.49 -41.08
CA PRO A 5 6.21 14.49 -40.05
C PRO A 5 4.91 14.15 -39.31
N GLU A 6 4.60 12.85 -39.24
CA GLU A 6 3.48 12.32 -38.48
C GLU A 6 3.58 12.72 -37.00
N PRO A 7 2.46 13.02 -36.31
CA PRO A 7 2.51 13.45 -34.93
C PRO A 7 2.91 12.28 -34.03
N ILE A 8 4.03 12.42 -33.33
CA ILE A 8 4.44 11.54 -32.23
C ILE A 8 3.28 11.48 -31.23
N GLU A 9 2.64 10.32 -31.15
CA GLU A 9 1.58 10.04 -30.18
C GLU A 9 2.09 10.39 -28.78
N THR A 10 1.53 11.46 -28.23
CA THR A 10 1.81 11.87 -26.86
C THR A 10 1.17 10.81 -25.98
N ILE A 11 1.98 9.90 -25.46
CA ILE A 11 1.60 8.90 -24.46
C ILE A 11 0.88 9.65 -23.34
N LYS A 12 -0.46 9.59 -23.33
CA LYS A 12 -1.29 10.13 -22.27
C LYS A 12 -0.80 9.47 -20.99
N LYS A 13 -0.07 10.23 -20.16
CA LYS A 13 0.32 9.81 -18.80
C LYS A 13 -0.96 9.39 -18.08
N GLY A 14 -1.17 8.07 -17.98
CA GLY A 14 -2.31 7.48 -17.30
C GLY A 14 -2.36 8.04 -15.89
N LYS A 15 -3.42 8.79 -15.56
CA LYS A 15 -3.64 9.26 -14.21
C LYS A 15 -3.95 8.03 -13.36
N CYS A 16 -2.95 7.49 -12.66
CA CYS A 16 -3.19 6.46 -11.65
C CYS A 16 -4.09 7.04 -10.56
N LYS A 17 -5.38 6.73 -10.66
CA LYS A 17 -6.39 7.18 -9.72
C LYS A 17 -6.55 6.08 -8.67
N VAL A 18 -6.06 6.35 -7.46
CA VAL A 18 -6.37 5.53 -6.28
C VAL A 18 -7.60 6.14 -5.61
N GLU A 19 -8.68 5.38 -5.56
CA GLU A 19 -9.90 5.75 -4.84
C GLU A 19 -9.92 5.00 -3.51
N CYS A 20 -9.77 5.76 -2.41
CA CYS A 20 -9.80 5.21 -1.06
C CYS A 20 -11.00 5.78 -0.31
N GLN A 21 -11.76 4.91 0.34
CA GLN A 21 -12.84 5.32 1.24
C GLN A 21 -12.28 6.13 2.43
N ASN A 22 -11.06 5.81 2.88
CA ASN A 22 -10.37 6.51 3.97
C ASN A 22 -8.96 6.98 3.53
N LYS A 23 -8.82 8.24 3.13
CA LYS A 23 -7.52 8.81 2.72
C LYS A 23 -6.50 8.87 3.86
N GLU A 24 -6.95 8.96 5.11
CA GLU A 24 -6.06 9.02 6.28
C GLU A 24 -5.36 7.69 6.57
N ARG A 25 -5.74 6.60 5.89
CA ARG A 25 -5.05 5.32 5.97
C ARG A 25 -3.60 5.44 5.51
N PHE A 26 -3.30 6.30 4.56
CA PHE A 26 -1.94 6.43 4.04
C PHE A 26 -1.16 7.39 4.91
N ILE A 27 -0.05 6.92 5.48
CA ILE A 27 0.90 7.77 6.22
C ILE A 27 1.80 8.57 5.29
N LEU A 28 1.96 8.09 4.06
CA LEU A 28 2.79 8.71 3.04
C LEU A 28 2.29 8.29 1.65
N ILE A 29 2.32 9.24 0.72
CA ILE A 29 2.09 9.01 -0.70
C ILE A 29 3.25 9.69 -1.43
N GLU A 30 4.13 8.88 -2.02
CA GLU A 30 5.27 9.37 -2.80
C GLU A 30 4.86 9.37 -4.29
N LYS A 31 5.26 10.40 -5.03
CA LYS A 31 5.05 10.47 -6.48
C LYS A 31 6.37 10.77 -7.14
N GLU A 32 6.91 9.80 -7.86
CA GLU A 32 8.23 9.90 -8.49
C GLU A 32 8.18 9.27 -9.89
N ASN A 33 8.71 9.96 -10.90
CA ASN A 33 8.79 9.47 -12.28
C ASN A 33 7.47 8.96 -12.87
N GLY A 34 6.34 9.59 -12.49
CA GLY A 34 5.01 9.19 -12.93
C GLY A 34 4.47 7.93 -12.24
N LYS A 35 5.21 7.35 -11.29
CA LYS A 35 4.76 6.28 -10.41
C LYS A 35 4.28 6.84 -9.08
N ALA A 36 3.26 6.22 -8.51
CA ALA A 36 2.76 6.56 -7.18
C ALA A 36 3.04 5.41 -6.20
N MET A 37 3.64 5.71 -5.05
CA MET A 37 3.88 4.75 -3.97
C MET A 37 3.03 5.13 -2.76
N TYR A 38 2.16 4.22 -2.35
CA TYR A 38 1.24 4.45 -1.25
C TYR A 38 1.67 3.65 -0.03
N HIS A 39 1.80 4.29 1.12
CA HIS A 39 2.25 3.67 2.36
C HIS A 39 1.15 3.74 3.41
N THR A 40 0.66 2.59 3.86
CA THR A 40 -0.41 2.56 4.86
C THR A 40 0.12 2.89 6.27
N LYS A 41 -0.78 3.26 7.18
CA LYS A 41 -0.60 3.09 8.63
C LYS A 41 -0.33 1.60 8.91
N ILE A 42 0.22 1.29 10.08
CA ILE A 42 0.35 -0.11 10.49
C ILE A 42 -1.08 -0.66 10.64
N MET A 43 -1.36 -1.75 9.96
CA MET A 43 -2.63 -2.46 9.96
C MET A 43 -2.47 -3.78 10.73
N MET A 44 -3.60 -4.41 11.06
CA MET A 44 -3.56 -5.74 11.68
C MET A 44 -3.11 -6.77 10.64
N ASP A 45 -3.87 -6.88 9.55
CA ASP A 45 -3.67 -7.84 8.47
C ASP A 45 -4.53 -7.48 7.25
N ILE A 46 -4.47 -8.35 6.23
CA ILE A 46 -5.30 -8.27 5.02
C ILE A 46 -6.58 -9.05 5.25
N TYR A 47 -7.71 -8.39 5.01
CA TYR A 47 -9.02 -9.04 5.02
C TYR A 47 -9.34 -9.70 3.68
N LYS A 48 -9.18 -8.95 2.59
CA LYS A 48 -9.45 -9.40 1.22
C LYS A 48 -8.62 -8.59 0.24
N PHE A 49 -8.16 -9.21 -0.83
CA PHE A 49 -7.60 -8.51 -1.97
C PHE A 49 -7.92 -9.25 -3.26
N GLY A 50 -7.84 -8.57 -4.39
CA GLY A 50 -8.00 -9.19 -5.70
C GLY A 50 -8.60 -8.26 -6.74
N VAL A 51 -8.83 -8.79 -7.93
CA VAL A 51 -9.43 -8.04 -9.02
C VAL A 51 -10.92 -7.88 -8.79
N TYR A 52 -11.40 -6.64 -8.77
CA TYR A 52 -12.82 -6.33 -8.79
C TYR A 52 -13.28 -6.19 -10.25
N GLU A 53 -13.76 -7.29 -10.82
CA GLU A 53 -14.08 -7.42 -12.24
C GLU A 53 -15.04 -6.33 -12.74
N LYS A 54 -16.08 -5.98 -11.97
CA LYS A 54 -17.08 -4.99 -12.39
C LYS A 54 -16.49 -3.60 -12.66
N LYS A 55 -15.50 -3.18 -11.87
CA LYS A 55 -14.81 -1.89 -12.06
C LYS A 55 -13.46 -2.04 -12.74
N HIS A 56 -12.99 -3.26 -12.95
CA HIS A 56 -11.65 -3.57 -13.44
C HIS A 56 -10.55 -2.88 -12.63
N GLU A 57 -10.66 -2.96 -11.31
CA GLU A 57 -9.72 -2.35 -10.36
C GLU A 57 -9.16 -3.42 -9.44
N PHE A 58 -7.98 -3.18 -8.88
CA PHE A 58 -7.49 -4.02 -7.80
C PHE A 58 -8.09 -3.55 -6.47
N ARG A 59 -8.86 -4.40 -5.81
CA ARG A 59 -9.45 -4.13 -4.50
C ARG A 59 -8.53 -4.64 -3.41
N LEU A 60 -8.33 -3.83 -2.37
CA LEU A 60 -7.59 -4.17 -1.17
C LEU A 60 -8.37 -3.74 0.07
N SER A 61 -8.67 -4.70 0.93
CA SER A 61 -9.41 -4.52 2.17
C SER A 61 -8.51 -4.93 3.34
N LEU A 62 -8.26 -4.01 4.28
CA LEU A 62 -7.35 -4.21 5.41
C LEU A 62 -8.10 -4.02 6.73
N ARG A 63 -7.74 -4.79 7.76
CA ARG A 63 -8.27 -4.61 9.12
C ARG A 63 -7.46 -3.59 9.91
N ALA A 64 -8.13 -2.62 10.50
CA ALA A 64 -7.51 -1.62 11.37
C ALA A 64 -6.97 -2.25 12.68
N LEU A 65 -5.99 -1.60 13.32
CA LEU A 65 -5.30 -2.13 14.50
C LEU A 65 -6.08 -2.03 15.83
N PHE A 66 -6.98 -1.05 16.01
CA PHE A 66 -7.33 -0.54 17.35
C PHE A 66 -8.81 -0.35 17.66
N ASN A 67 -9.72 -0.96 16.91
CA ASN A 67 -11.13 -0.81 17.22
C ASN A 67 -11.66 -2.19 17.58
N GLY A 68 -12.32 -2.33 18.73
CA GLY A 68 -12.92 -3.60 19.17
C GLY A 68 -13.91 -4.20 18.17
N GLU A 69 -14.34 -3.40 17.20
CA GLU A 69 -15.08 -3.81 16.00
C GLU A 69 -14.14 -4.12 14.84
N ARG A 70 -14.43 -5.19 14.10
CA ARG A 70 -13.70 -5.59 12.88
C ARG A 70 -13.95 -4.59 11.73
N ILE A 71 -13.41 -3.38 11.85
CA ILE A 71 -13.47 -2.37 10.79
C ILE A 71 -12.53 -2.81 9.67
N VAL A 72 -13.15 -3.23 8.57
CA VAL A 72 -12.50 -3.49 7.30
C VAL A 72 -12.62 -2.21 6.48
N GLU A 73 -11.49 -1.56 6.21
CA GLU A 73 -11.50 -0.42 5.31
C GLU A 73 -11.00 -0.86 3.94
N GLU A 74 -11.67 -0.34 2.91
CA GLU A 74 -11.48 -0.75 1.54
C GLU A 74 -10.79 0.32 0.71
N THR A 75 -9.91 -0.14 -0.18
CA THR A 75 -9.23 0.70 -1.15
C THR A 75 -9.36 0.09 -2.52
N HIS A 76 -9.80 0.91 -3.46
CA HIS A 76 -9.83 0.62 -4.88
C HIS A 76 -8.56 1.20 -5.50
N LEU A 77 -7.69 0.31 -5.91
CA LEU A 77 -6.38 0.59 -6.46
C LEU A 77 -6.39 0.33 -7.96
N TYR A 78 -5.55 1.07 -8.68
CA TYR A 78 -5.14 0.91 -10.08
C TYR A 78 -6.14 0.25 -11.06
N PRO A 79 -6.60 0.97 -12.09
CA PRO A 79 -7.42 0.37 -13.14
C PRO A 79 -6.61 -0.64 -13.95
N ILE A 80 -7.04 -1.89 -13.96
CA ILE A 80 -6.44 -3.01 -14.69
C ILE A 80 -6.70 -2.88 -16.21
N LYS A 81 -7.78 -2.20 -16.60
CA LYS A 81 -8.12 -1.94 -18.00
C LYS A 81 -7.24 -0.88 -18.68
N GLU A 82 -6.66 0.06 -17.93
CA GLU A 82 -5.88 1.18 -18.50
C GLU A 82 -4.40 0.83 -18.74
N GLY A 83 -4.08 -0.46 -18.87
CA GLY A 83 -2.73 -0.93 -19.15
C GLY A 83 -1.80 -0.95 -17.93
N ASP A 84 -2.32 -0.67 -16.73
CA ASP A 84 -1.58 -0.91 -15.50
C ASP A 84 -1.63 -2.39 -15.12
N LYS A 85 -0.48 -3.04 -15.19
CA LYS A 85 -0.35 -4.48 -14.99
C LYS A 85 0.06 -4.77 -13.55
N PHE A 86 -0.68 -5.64 -12.87
CA PHE A 86 -0.23 -6.21 -11.61
C PHE A 86 1.03 -7.05 -11.83
N ILE A 87 2.12 -6.70 -11.15
CA ILE A 87 3.43 -7.34 -11.28
C ILE A 87 3.57 -8.47 -10.27
N GLY A 88 3.09 -8.27 -9.05
CA GLY A 88 3.17 -9.29 -8.01
C GLY A 88 3.10 -8.75 -6.58
N ILE A 89 3.23 -9.68 -5.64
CA ILE A 89 3.29 -9.42 -4.20
C ILE A 89 4.72 -9.63 -3.72
N PHE A 90 5.29 -8.62 -3.08
CA PHE A 90 6.62 -8.68 -2.50
C PHE A 90 6.55 -8.45 -0.99
N TYR A 91 7.53 -8.99 -0.27
CA TYR A 91 7.62 -8.86 1.18
C TYR A 91 8.94 -8.21 1.54
N GLY A 92 8.91 -7.36 2.57
CA GLY A 92 10.12 -6.71 3.02
C GLY A 92 9.95 -5.99 4.34
N TYR A 93 11.00 -5.28 4.72
CA TYR A 93 10.98 -4.37 5.85
C TYR A 93 11.72 -3.10 5.50
N ARG A 94 11.35 -2.00 6.18
CA ARG A 94 12.10 -0.74 6.13
C ARG A 94 12.09 -0.03 7.48
N LYS A 95 12.84 1.06 7.60
CA LYS A 95 12.70 1.97 8.73
C LYS A 95 11.25 2.51 8.75
N PRO A 96 10.58 2.52 9.92
CA PRO A 96 9.23 3.07 10.03
C PRO A 96 9.18 4.53 9.57
N ILE A 97 8.18 4.88 8.76
CA ILE A 97 8.00 6.22 8.19
C ILE A 97 7.72 7.24 9.30
N LYS A 98 6.81 6.88 10.22
CA LYS A 98 6.69 7.53 11.53
C LYS A 98 7.37 6.60 12.54
N LYS A 99 8.01 7.12 13.59
CA LYS A 99 8.59 6.31 14.67
C LYS A 99 7.53 6.03 15.74
N PRO A 100 6.71 4.97 15.66
CA PRO A 100 5.73 4.69 16.71
C PRO A 100 6.45 4.28 17.99
N LEU A 101 6.02 4.88 19.10
CA LEU A 101 6.46 4.50 20.44
C LEU A 101 5.44 3.50 21.00
N ILE A 102 5.85 2.24 21.12
CA ILE A 102 4.99 1.18 21.66
C ILE A 102 5.13 1.18 23.17
N LYS A 103 4.06 1.55 23.87
CA LYS A 103 3.97 1.51 25.33
C LYS A 103 3.39 0.17 25.77
N TYR A 104 3.94 -0.40 26.83
CA TYR A 104 3.50 -1.66 27.41
C TYR A 104 3.77 -1.67 28.91
N GLN A 105 3.14 -2.58 29.64
CA GLN A 105 3.28 -2.69 31.09
C GLN A 105 3.77 -4.10 31.44
N ILE A 106 4.81 -4.18 32.26
CA ILE A 106 5.29 -5.44 32.86
C ILE A 106 5.33 -5.22 34.36
N ASN A 107 4.63 -6.05 35.12
CA ASN A 107 4.62 -6.05 36.59
C ASN A 107 4.39 -4.65 37.20
N GLY A 108 3.45 -3.88 36.64
CA GLY A 108 3.16 -2.51 37.11
C GLY A 108 4.08 -1.41 36.54
N THR A 109 5.25 -1.76 36.00
CA THR A 109 6.17 -0.79 35.39
C THR A 109 5.79 -0.49 33.94
N ARG A 110 5.54 0.78 33.64
CA ARG A 110 5.34 1.25 32.26
C ARG A 110 6.67 1.29 31.53
N LYS A 111 6.77 0.58 30.41
CA LYS A 111 7.91 0.57 29.51
C LYS A 111 7.48 1.05 28.13
N ALA A 112 8.43 1.55 27.35
CA ALA A 112 8.19 1.91 25.96
C ALA A 112 9.40 1.54 25.09
N TYR A 113 9.17 1.17 23.84
CA TYR A 113 10.23 1.02 22.85
C TYR A 113 9.82 1.64 21.52
N ALA A 114 10.81 2.13 20.77
CA ALA A 114 10.60 2.59 19.40
C ALA A 114 10.68 1.39 18.45
N LEU A 115 9.73 1.30 17.52
CA LEU A 115 9.78 0.25 16.49
C LEU A 115 11.00 0.47 15.58
N ALA A 116 11.89 -0.53 15.47
CA ALA A 116 13.10 -0.42 14.65
C ALA A 116 12.85 -0.71 13.17
N ARG A 117 11.89 -1.61 12.86
CA ARG A 117 11.55 -2.07 11.51
C ARG A 117 10.04 -2.12 11.34
N ALA A 118 9.56 -1.60 10.21
CA ALA A 118 8.19 -1.77 9.76
C ALA A 118 8.18 -2.79 8.61
N TYR A 119 7.57 -3.95 8.88
CA TYR A 119 7.41 -5.02 7.90
C TYR A 119 6.20 -4.74 7.02
N TYR A 120 6.35 -4.99 5.72
CA TYR A 120 5.30 -4.71 4.74
C TYR A 120 5.13 -5.82 3.72
N MET A 121 3.92 -5.86 3.16
CA MET A 121 3.61 -6.51 1.89
C MET A 121 3.40 -5.41 0.84
N GLU A 122 4.09 -5.53 -0.28
CA GLU A 122 4.01 -4.62 -1.41
C GLU A 122 3.18 -5.26 -2.53
N PHE A 123 2.08 -4.59 -2.90
CA PHE A 123 1.35 -4.89 -4.12
C PHE A 123 1.91 -4.01 -5.22
N ARG A 124 2.67 -4.61 -6.14
CA ARG A 124 3.38 -3.88 -7.19
C ARG A 124 2.59 -3.88 -8.49
N PHE A 125 2.50 -2.72 -9.11
CA PHE A 125 1.88 -2.46 -10.40
C PHE A 125 2.89 -1.77 -11.33
N LYS A 126 2.61 -1.72 -12.63
CA LYS A 126 3.49 -1.03 -13.60
C LYS A 126 3.59 0.47 -13.28
N ALA A 127 2.49 1.07 -12.85
CA ALA A 127 2.37 2.48 -12.60
C ALA A 127 2.54 2.89 -11.12
N GLY A 128 2.87 1.95 -10.24
CA GLY A 128 3.11 2.27 -8.83
C GLY A 128 3.02 1.07 -7.91
N SER A 129 3.01 1.31 -6.60
CA SER A 129 2.93 0.24 -5.60
C SER A 129 2.15 0.66 -4.36
N VAL A 130 1.62 -0.33 -3.64
CA VAL A 130 1.00 -0.13 -2.32
C VAL A 130 1.71 -0.96 -1.28
N PHE A 131 2.33 -0.27 -0.33
CA PHE A 131 3.03 -0.84 0.82
C PHE A 131 2.08 -0.92 2.01
N CYS A 132 1.67 -2.13 2.33
CA CYS A 132 0.81 -2.43 3.48
C CYS A 132 1.67 -2.87 4.66
N TYR A 133 1.72 -2.06 5.71
CA TYR A 133 2.49 -2.38 6.90
C TYR A 133 1.67 -3.17 7.90
N PHE A 134 2.26 -4.22 8.49
CA PHE A 134 1.55 -5.07 9.45
C PHE A 134 2.34 -5.26 10.72
N LYS A 135 1.61 -5.29 11.85
CA LYS A 135 2.20 -5.63 13.15
C LYS A 135 2.69 -7.08 13.19
N GLY A 136 1.97 -8.00 12.56
CA GLY A 136 2.24 -9.45 12.65
C GLY A 136 3.21 -10.02 11.61
N LEU A 137 3.50 -9.29 10.53
CA LEU A 137 4.22 -9.87 9.37
C LEU A 137 5.65 -10.30 9.70
N TYR A 138 6.28 -9.70 10.71
CA TYR A 138 7.63 -10.10 11.14
C TYR A 138 7.73 -11.60 11.42
N ARG A 139 6.65 -12.23 11.95
CA ARG A 139 6.62 -13.67 12.28
C ARG A 139 6.72 -14.57 11.06
N LEU A 140 6.33 -14.08 9.89
CA LEU A 140 6.38 -14.82 8.63
C LEU A 140 7.73 -14.66 7.90
N LEU A 141 8.48 -13.61 8.23
CA LEU A 141 9.76 -13.28 7.62
C LEU A 141 10.95 -13.69 8.47
N ASP A 142 10.71 -13.99 9.75
CA ASP A 142 11.70 -14.54 10.66
C ASP A 142 11.89 -16.03 10.36
N LYS A 143 12.91 -16.34 9.54
CA LYS A 143 13.38 -17.71 9.37
C LYS A 143 14.21 -18.04 10.61
N LYS A 144 13.65 -18.86 11.49
CA LYS A 144 14.42 -19.53 12.54
C LYS A 144 15.53 -20.38 11.93
#